data_AF-A0A9X9EUH7-F1
#
_entry.id   AF-A0A9X9EUH7-F1
#
_cell.length_a   1.000
_cell.length_b   1.000
_cell.length_c   1.000
_cell.angle_alpha   90.00
_cell.angle_beta   90.00
_cell.angle_gamma   90.00
#
_symmetry.space_group_name_H-M   'P 1'
#
loop_
_entity.id
_entity.type
_entity.pdbx_description
1 polymer ?
#
loop_
_entity_poly.entity_id
_entity_poly.type
_entity_poly.pdbx_seq_one_letter_code
_entity_poly.pdbx_strand_id
1 'polypeptide(L)'
;MDEILKRKMTKITVAAAFVAAGIYFFLQQGEDPADTEDIFSISEKEAEIEQNENETAAEPVIIKVDVKGAVKSPGIFTAQAGDRVIDLISAAGSFTDKADKNKVNFAQIVEDQMVIYVPEIGEEVTGDLENIQVGSSGDAATKGASGGLVNLNTATQEDLETLTGIGPSKANSILEYRETVGKFMEVDELKKVTGIGDKTFERLRDSISVK
;
A
#
# COMPACT_ATOMS: atom_id res chain seq x y z
N MET A 1 -43.58 -86.97 20.37
CA MET A 1 -43.50 -85.54 19.99
C MET A 1 -42.24 -84.87 20.58
N ASP A 2 -41.26 -85.66 21.02
CA ASP A 2 -40.16 -85.19 21.87
C ASP A 2 -38.93 -84.70 21.09
N GLU A 3 -38.72 -85.18 19.86
CA GLU A 3 -37.55 -84.76 19.07
C GLU A 3 -37.64 -83.34 18.49
N ILE A 4 -38.84 -82.85 18.18
CA ILE A 4 -39.03 -81.49 17.65
C ILE A 4 -38.79 -80.45 18.76
N LEU A 5 -39.19 -80.78 19.98
CA LEU A 5 -38.97 -79.92 21.15
C LEU A 5 -37.46 -79.82 21.48
N LYS A 6 -36.74 -80.95 21.40
CA LYS A 6 -35.30 -81.00 21.71
C LYS A 6 -34.47 -80.13 20.76
N ARG A 7 -34.76 -80.16 19.44
CA ARG A 7 -34.05 -79.33 18.45
C ARG A 7 -34.36 -77.84 18.57
N LYS A 8 -35.57 -77.47 19.02
CA LYS A 8 -35.94 -76.07 19.27
C LYS A 8 -35.26 -75.54 20.54
N MET A 9 -35.21 -76.34 21.62
CA MET A 9 -34.50 -75.94 22.83
C MET A 9 -32.99 -75.77 22.61
N THR A 10 -32.32 -76.64 21.85
CA THR A 10 -30.88 -76.50 21.57
C THR A 10 -30.53 -75.23 20.78
N LYS A 11 -31.43 -74.75 19.90
CA LYS A 11 -31.23 -73.47 19.18
C LYS A 11 -31.46 -72.27 20.09
N ILE A 12 -32.41 -72.37 21.02
CA ILE A 12 -32.70 -71.31 21.99
C ILE A 12 -31.55 -71.16 23.00
N THR A 13 -30.92 -72.26 23.44
CA THR A 13 -29.76 -72.19 24.35
C THR A 13 -28.52 -71.60 23.69
N VAL A 14 -28.25 -71.91 22.41
CA VAL A 14 -27.15 -71.29 21.66
C VAL A 14 -27.40 -69.79 21.43
N ALA A 15 -28.64 -69.39 21.09
CA ALA A 15 -28.99 -67.98 20.95
C ALA A 15 -28.86 -67.20 22.28
N ALA A 16 -29.26 -67.81 23.41
CA ALA A 16 -29.12 -67.20 24.73
C ALA A 16 -27.65 -66.99 25.13
N ALA A 17 -26.75 -67.91 24.77
CA ALA A 17 -25.32 -67.77 25.03
C ALA A 17 -24.67 -66.62 24.24
N PHE A 18 -25.07 -66.39 22.98
CA PHE A 18 -24.60 -65.24 22.19
C PHE A 18 -25.10 -63.90 22.72
N VAL A 19 -26.34 -63.85 23.22
CA VAL A 19 -26.89 -62.64 23.85
C VAL A 19 -26.18 -62.33 25.17
N ALA A 20 -25.90 -63.34 25.99
CA ALA A 20 -25.14 -63.15 27.24
C ALA A 20 -23.69 -62.69 26.98
N ALA A 21 -23.02 -63.22 25.95
CA ALA A 21 -21.68 -62.77 25.55
C ALA A 21 -21.69 -61.33 24.99
N GLY A 22 -22.72 -60.96 24.23
CA GLY A 22 -22.92 -59.59 23.74
C GLY A 22 -23.17 -58.60 24.88
N ILE A 23 -23.99 -58.96 25.87
CA ILE A 23 -24.24 -58.15 27.07
C ILE A 23 -22.95 -58.03 27.91
N TYR A 24 -22.18 -59.11 28.08
CA TYR A 24 -20.91 -59.07 28.80
C TYR A 24 -19.88 -58.16 28.11
N PHE A 25 -19.79 -58.18 26.78
CA PHE A 25 -18.91 -57.28 26.02
C PHE A 25 -19.41 -55.82 26.05
N PHE A 26 -20.73 -55.62 26.05
CA PHE A 26 -21.36 -54.30 26.18
C PHE A 26 -21.21 -53.72 27.60
N LEU A 27 -21.16 -54.56 28.63
CA LEU A 27 -20.87 -54.14 30.02
C LEU A 27 -19.37 -53.89 30.29
N GLN A 28 -18.47 -54.28 29.39
CA GLN A 28 -17.05 -53.95 29.45
C GLN A 28 -16.68 -52.67 28.69
N GLN A 29 -17.58 -52.14 27.85
CA GLN A 29 -17.42 -50.85 27.19
C GLN A 29 -18.37 -49.83 27.80
N GLY A 30 -17.92 -49.17 28.86
CA GLY A 30 -18.58 -47.95 29.32
C GLY A 30 -18.02 -47.42 30.63
N GLU A 31 -17.13 -46.43 30.53
CA GLU A 31 -17.18 -45.16 31.28
C GLU A 31 -16.12 -44.20 30.72
N ASP A 32 -16.55 -43.22 29.93
CA ASP A 32 -16.27 -41.83 30.26
C ASP A 32 -17.42 -40.94 29.74
N PRO A 33 -17.89 -39.96 30.54
CA PRO A 33 -19.10 -39.20 30.28
C PRO A 33 -18.88 -38.06 29.29
N ALA A 34 -19.99 -37.65 28.69
CA ALA A 34 -20.11 -36.54 27.76
C ALA A 34 -19.63 -35.20 28.35
N ASP A 35 -18.84 -34.48 27.56
CA ASP A 35 -19.00 -33.04 27.39
C ASP A 35 -19.22 -32.77 25.89
N THR A 36 -20.34 -32.10 25.61
CA THR A 36 -20.76 -31.68 24.28
C THR A 36 -20.34 -30.22 24.06
N GLU A 37 -20.10 -29.89 22.79
CA GLU A 37 -19.89 -28.57 22.18
C GLU A 37 -18.43 -28.04 22.20
N ASP A 38 -17.74 -28.09 21.04
CA ASP A 38 -17.68 -26.90 20.19
C ASP A 38 -17.09 -27.18 18.78
N ILE A 39 -18.00 -27.41 17.81
CA ILE A 39 -18.14 -26.71 16.53
C ILE A 39 -16.87 -26.18 15.79
N PHE A 40 -15.79 -26.93 15.55
CA PHE A 40 -14.87 -26.60 14.43
C PHE A 40 -14.10 -27.84 13.95
N SER A 41 -14.71 -28.63 13.07
CA SER A 41 -13.98 -29.59 12.24
C SER A 41 -14.59 -29.59 10.84
N ILE A 42 -14.04 -28.70 10.01
CA ILE A 42 -14.43 -28.55 8.61
C ILE A 42 -13.82 -29.71 7.84
N SER A 43 -14.71 -30.55 7.34
CA SER A 43 -14.48 -31.57 6.32
C SER A 43 -13.78 -30.98 5.10
N GLU A 44 -12.72 -31.66 4.65
CA GLU A 44 -12.18 -31.54 3.30
C GLU A 44 -13.27 -31.89 2.27
N LYS A 45 -13.45 -31.01 1.28
CA LYS A 45 -13.80 -31.41 -0.08
C LYS A 45 -13.27 -30.36 -1.04
N GLU A 46 -12.46 -30.82 -1.98
CA GLU A 46 -11.74 -30.06 -2.99
C GLU A 46 -12.63 -29.05 -3.74
N ALA A 47 -12.15 -27.82 -3.79
CA ALA A 47 -12.28 -26.95 -4.94
C ALA A 47 -10.85 -26.53 -5.31
N GLU A 48 -10.43 -26.89 -6.53
CA GLU A 48 -9.22 -26.37 -7.17
C GLU A 48 -9.21 -24.85 -7.07
N ILE A 49 -8.22 -24.31 -6.33
CA ILE A 49 -7.75 -22.96 -6.52
C ILE A 49 -6.27 -23.10 -6.81
N GLU A 50 -5.91 -22.98 -8.09
CA GLU A 50 -4.57 -22.56 -8.49
C GLU A 50 -4.34 -21.17 -7.90
N GLN A 51 -3.71 -21.11 -6.73
CA GLN A 51 -3.07 -19.90 -6.24
C GLN A 51 -1.56 -20.12 -6.29
N ASN A 52 -1.02 -19.60 -7.38
CA ASN A 52 0.38 -19.32 -7.61
C ASN A 52 0.90 -18.38 -6.52
N GLU A 53 1.28 -18.94 -5.37
CA GLU A 53 2.11 -18.25 -4.39
C GLU A 53 3.56 -18.29 -4.88
N ASN A 54 3.83 -17.50 -5.91
CA ASN A 54 5.16 -16.95 -6.09
C ASN A 54 5.34 -15.84 -5.05
N GLU A 55 5.51 -16.23 -3.78
CA GLU A 55 6.07 -15.37 -2.75
C GLU A 55 7.57 -15.21 -3.06
N THR A 56 7.85 -14.47 -4.13
CA THR A 56 9.16 -13.86 -4.30
C THR A 56 9.30 -12.92 -3.11
N ALA A 57 10.09 -13.33 -2.12
CA ALA A 57 10.59 -12.45 -1.07
C ALA A 57 11.27 -11.27 -1.78
N ALA A 58 10.52 -10.18 -1.95
CA ALA A 58 11.05 -8.96 -2.53
C ALA A 58 12.23 -8.55 -1.66
N GLU A 59 13.41 -8.39 -2.26
CA GLU A 59 14.58 -7.91 -1.52
C GLU A 59 14.21 -6.62 -0.80
N PRO A 60 14.65 -6.42 0.46
CA PRO A 60 14.25 -5.26 1.24
C PRO A 60 14.70 -3.99 0.51
N VAL A 61 13.73 -3.22 0.02
CA VAL A 61 13.99 -1.91 -0.59
C VAL A 61 14.43 -0.97 0.52
N ILE A 62 15.72 -0.67 0.56
CA ILE A 62 16.29 0.27 1.53
C ILE A 62 16.08 1.68 0.98
N ILE A 63 15.25 2.45 1.67
CA ILE A 63 14.95 3.85 1.35
C ILE A 63 15.93 4.74 2.10
N LYS A 64 16.53 5.74 1.44
CA LYS A 64 17.39 6.74 2.11
C LYS A 64 16.74 8.12 2.09
N VAL A 65 16.60 8.70 3.28
CA VAL A 65 15.92 9.98 3.51
C VAL A 65 16.85 10.94 4.23
N ASP A 66 16.95 12.18 3.76
CA ASP A 66 17.75 13.24 4.37
C ASP A 66 16.86 14.07 5.31
N VAL A 67 17.10 14.03 6.62
CA VAL A 67 16.32 14.75 7.64
C VAL A 67 17.10 15.98 8.12
N LYS A 68 16.49 17.17 7.98
CA LYS A 68 17.08 18.48 8.24
C LYS A 68 16.23 19.34 9.17
N GLY A 69 16.84 20.43 9.65
CA GLY A 69 16.17 21.45 10.44
C GLY A 69 16.13 21.12 11.94
N ALA A 70 15.04 21.50 12.60
CA ALA A 70 14.85 21.51 14.03
C ALA A 70 14.59 20.11 14.65
N VAL A 71 15.40 19.11 14.28
CA VAL A 71 15.48 17.78 14.91
C VAL A 71 16.79 17.64 15.70
N LYS A 72 16.86 16.72 16.68
CA LYS A 72 18.05 16.61 17.54
C LYS A 72 19.29 16.14 16.79
N SER A 73 19.13 15.22 15.85
CA SER A 73 20.23 14.63 15.06
C SER A 73 19.87 14.67 13.57
N PRO A 74 20.07 15.81 12.88
CA PRO A 74 19.91 15.88 11.43
C PRO A 74 20.90 14.96 10.69
N GLY A 75 20.52 14.44 9.53
CA GLY A 75 21.35 13.56 8.72
C GLY A 75 20.56 12.63 7.80
N ILE A 76 21.26 11.71 7.16
CA ILE A 76 20.65 10.69 6.28
C ILE A 76 20.27 9.46 7.10
N PHE A 77 19.02 9.04 6.98
CA PHE A 77 18.44 7.89 7.67
C PHE A 77 17.98 6.85 6.66
N THR A 78 17.92 5.59 7.10
CA THR A 78 17.35 4.48 6.34
C THR A 78 15.94 4.19 6.80
N ALA A 79 15.06 3.94 5.85
CA ALA A 79 13.66 3.58 6.07
C ALA A 79 13.29 2.31 5.30
N GLN A 80 12.18 1.70 5.70
CA GLN A 80 11.52 0.62 4.99
C GLN A 80 10.31 1.14 4.22
N ALA A 81 9.84 0.34 3.25
CA ALA A 81 8.61 0.65 2.54
C ALA A 81 7.43 0.74 3.52
N GLY A 82 6.77 1.89 3.54
CA GLY A 82 5.64 2.17 4.42
C GLY A 82 5.97 2.96 5.69
N ASP A 83 7.25 3.20 5.99
CA ASP A 83 7.66 4.10 7.07
C ASP A 83 7.12 5.51 6.81
N ARG A 84 6.79 6.22 7.88
CA ARG A 84 6.27 7.59 7.82
C ARG A 84 7.30 8.60 8.30
N VAL A 85 7.08 9.86 7.94
CA VAL A 85 7.90 11.01 8.36
C VAL A 85 8.13 11.02 9.88
N ILE A 86 7.12 10.65 10.69
CA ILE A 86 7.27 10.59 12.15
C ILE A 86 8.27 9.54 12.63
N ASP A 87 8.41 8.43 11.91
CA ASP A 87 9.33 7.34 12.26
C ASP A 87 10.77 7.81 12.05
N LEU A 88 11.02 8.52 10.94
CA LEU A 88 12.32 9.10 10.61
C LEU A 88 12.69 10.24 11.55
N ILE A 89 11.73 11.09 11.91
CA ILE A 89 11.98 12.15 12.91
C ILE A 89 12.29 11.53 14.28
N SER A 90 11.63 10.43 14.63
CA SER A 90 11.93 9.69 15.86
C SER A 90 13.34 9.10 15.83
N ALA A 91 13.76 8.52 14.70
CA ALA A 91 15.12 8.05 14.46
C ALA A 91 16.16 9.19 14.53
N ALA A 92 15.79 10.39 14.10
CA ALA A 92 16.58 11.62 14.23
C ALA A 92 16.61 12.22 15.65
N GLY A 93 16.16 11.46 16.67
CA GLY A 93 16.14 11.90 18.07
C GLY A 93 14.96 12.78 18.45
N SER A 94 13.92 12.80 17.61
CA SER A 94 12.74 13.66 17.69
C SER A 94 13.02 15.15 17.45
N PHE A 95 11.95 15.94 17.51
CA PHE A 95 11.98 17.40 17.44
C PHE A 95 12.83 18.04 18.55
N THR A 96 13.43 19.17 18.24
CA THR A 96 13.94 20.13 19.24
C THR A 96 12.79 20.97 19.80
N ASP A 97 13.04 21.71 20.88
CA ASP A 97 12.03 22.59 21.51
C ASP A 97 11.65 23.80 20.65
N LYS A 98 12.45 24.11 19.63
CA LYS A 98 12.22 25.21 18.70
C LYS A 98 11.44 24.79 17.45
N ALA A 99 11.19 23.50 17.26
CA ALA A 99 10.56 22.99 16.05
C ALA A 99 9.10 23.41 15.92
N ASP A 100 8.71 23.90 14.73
CA ASP A 100 7.31 24.07 14.38
C ASP A 100 6.73 22.77 13.82
N LYS A 101 6.19 21.98 14.75
CA LYS A 101 5.55 20.69 14.47
C LYS A 101 4.35 20.83 13.54
N ASN A 102 3.64 21.96 13.55
CA ASN A 102 2.41 22.12 12.77
C ASN A 102 2.68 22.27 11.27
N LYS A 103 3.93 22.52 10.88
CA LYS A 103 4.38 22.66 9.50
C LYS A 103 4.86 21.35 8.87
N VAL A 104 4.76 20.22 9.59
CA VAL A 104 5.27 18.93 9.13
C VAL A 104 4.13 17.92 9.03
N ASN A 105 4.02 17.23 7.89
CA ASN A 105 3.05 16.15 7.72
C ASN A 105 3.61 14.82 8.26
N PHE A 106 3.33 14.53 9.53
CA PHE A 106 3.79 13.30 10.21
C PHE A 106 3.29 12.01 9.59
N ALA A 107 2.12 12.06 8.93
CA ALA A 107 1.49 10.89 8.34
C ALA A 107 2.06 10.57 6.95
N GLN A 108 2.86 11.44 6.35
CA GLN A 108 3.39 11.18 5.02
C GLN A 108 4.30 9.95 5.02
N ILE A 109 4.10 9.05 4.05
CA ILE A 109 4.99 7.91 3.77
C ILE A 109 6.27 8.46 3.16
N VAL A 110 7.41 7.88 3.53
CA VAL A 110 8.70 8.28 2.97
C VAL A 110 9.06 7.51 1.70
N GLU A 111 9.79 8.17 0.83
CA GLU A 111 10.29 7.63 -0.44
C GLU A 111 11.81 7.77 -0.53
N ASP A 112 12.43 7.01 -1.44
CA ASP A 112 13.88 7.10 -1.63
C ASP A 112 14.27 8.49 -2.17
N GLN A 113 15.42 8.98 -1.70
CA GLN A 113 15.94 10.31 -2.02
C GLN A 113 15.08 11.48 -1.50
N MET A 114 14.07 11.19 -0.68
CA MET A 114 13.25 12.21 -0.04
C MET A 114 14.10 13.04 0.95
N VAL A 115 13.77 14.34 1.05
CA VAL A 115 14.29 15.22 2.09
C VAL A 115 13.13 15.65 2.98
N ILE A 116 13.32 15.54 4.29
CA ILE A 116 12.38 16.01 5.32
C ILE A 116 13.01 17.24 5.97
N TYR A 117 12.34 18.38 5.92
CA TYR A 117 12.76 19.58 6.63
C TYR A 117 11.78 19.91 7.75
N VAL A 118 12.32 20.11 8.95
CA VAL A 118 11.56 20.53 10.13
C VAL A 118 11.90 22.00 10.41
N PRO A 119 11.00 22.96 10.18
CA PRO A 119 11.27 24.37 10.44
C PRO A 119 11.28 24.70 11.94
N GLU A 120 11.90 25.82 12.31
CA GLU A 120 11.73 26.44 13.63
C GLU A 120 10.43 27.28 13.72
N ILE A 121 9.97 27.55 14.94
CA ILE A 121 8.79 28.40 15.20
C ILE A 121 9.06 29.82 14.68
N GLY A 122 8.25 30.27 13.73
CA GLY A 122 8.37 31.59 13.09
C GLY A 122 9.33 31.62 11.91
N GLU A 123 9.88 30.47 11.50
CA GLU A 123 10.62 30.34 10.25
C GLU A 123 9.64 30.26 9.06
N GLU A 124 9.70 31.27 8.18
CA GLU A 124 8.98 31.25 6.91
C GLU A 124 9.81 30.46 5.88
N VAL A 125 9.35 29.24 5.57
CA VAL A 125 9.95 28.39 4.54
C VAL A 125 9.57 28.95 3.16
N THR A 126 10.37 29.88 2.62
CA THR A 126 10.13 30.47 1.30
C THR A 126 10.75 29.63 0.18
N GLY A 127 9.92 29.05 -0.69
CA GLY A 127 10.12 28.80 -2.14
C GLY A 127 11.29 27.93 -2.62
N ASP A 128 12.52 28.16 -2.17
CA ASP A 128 13.70 27.44 -2.69
C ASP A 128 13.80 25.99 -2.17
N LEU A 129 12.92 25.63 -1.23
CA LEU A 129 12.74 24.30 -0.66
C LEU A 129 11.51 23.59 -1.28
N GLU A 130 10.90 24.07 -2.37
CA GLU A 130 9.73 23.44 -3.02
C GLU A 130 9.98 22.00 -3.55
N ASN A 131 11.23 21.56 -3.65
CA ASN A 131 11.56 20.15 -3.92
C ASN A 131 11.85 19.31 -2.65
N ILE A 132 11.76 19.93 -1.48
CA ILE A 132 11.74 19.26 -0.18
C ILE A 132 10.28 19.28 0.22
N GLN A 133 9.58 18.15 0.13
CA GLN A 133 8.17 18.05 0.46
C GLN A 133 7.97 18.29 1.97
N VAL A 134 7.84 19.57 2.32
CA VAL A 134 7.30 20.01 3.60
C VAL A 134 5.78 20.01 3.42
N GLY A 135 5.09 19.27 4.28
CA GLY A 135 3.66 19.02 4.21
C GLY A 135 2.85 20.28 3.89
N SER A 136 2.39 20.38 2.65
CA SER A 136 1.47 21.43 2.23
C SER A 136 0.10 21.15 2.80
N SER A 137 -0.22 21.81 3.91
CA SER A 137 -1.60 22.10 4.26
C SER A 137 -2.09 23.10 3.23
N GLY A 138 -3.03 22.67 2.39
CA GLY A 138 -3.57 23.49 1.32
C GLY A 138 -4.11 24.81 1.85
N ASP A 139 -3.59 25.91 1.29
CA ASP A 139 -4.36 27.11 1.04
C ASP A 139 -3.91 27.69 -0.30
N ALA A 140 -4.88 27.95 -1.16
CA ALA A 140 -4.70 28.48 -2.48
C ALA A 140 -4.58 30.01 -2.39
N ALA A 141 -3.47 30.58 -2.87
CA ALA A 141 -3.47 31.87 -3.56
C ALA A 141 -2.03 32.25 -3.97
N THR A 142 -1.79 32.23 -5.28
CA THR A 142 -1.08 33.27 -6.07
C THR A 142 0.24 33.80 -5.48
N LYS A 143 1.37 33.75 -6.19
CA LYS A 143 1.55 34.34 -7.52
C LYS A 143 3.01 34.16 -7.96
N GLY A 144 3.19 33.67 -9.17
CA GLY A 144 4.07 34.32 -10.14
C GLY A 144 5.57 33.98 -10.10
N ALA A 145 5.95 33.19 -11.11
CA ALA A 145 7.14 33.43 -11.93
C ALA A 145 8.49 33.46 -11.19
N SER A 146 8.97 32.28 -10.80
CA SER A 146 10.38 32.04 -10.53
C SER A 146 10.98 31.10 -11.60
N GLY A 147 11.04 31.56 -12.86
CA GLY A 147 12.06 31.17 -13.85
C GLY A 147 12.40 29.68 -14.08
N GLY A 148 11.57 28.74 -13.63
CA GLY A 148 11.80 27.30 -13.73
C GLY A 148 11.04 26.70 -14.90
N LEU A 149 11.63 25.69 -15.55
CA LEU A 149 10.96 24.96 -16.63
C LEU A 149 9.77 24.16 -16.08
N VAL A 150 8.62 24.26 -16.74
CA VAL A 150 7.41 23.52 -16.40
C VAL A 150 7.61 22.03 -16.73
N ASN A 151 7.51 21.15 -15.73
CA ASN A 151 7.68 19.72 -15.94
C ASN A 151 6.42 19.11 -16.60
N LEU A 152 6.57 18.58 -17.81
CA LEU A 152 5.50 17.96 -18.58
C LEU A 152 4.89 16.70 -17.96
N ASN A 153 5.49 16.08 -16.95
CA ASN A 153 4.95 14.89 -16.28
C ASN A 153 4.22 15.18 -14.98
N THR A 154 4.51 16.33 -14.34
CA THR A 154 3.98 16.65 -12.99
C THR A 154 3.19 17.95 -12.95
N ALA A 155 3.31 18.82 -13.96
CA ALA A 155 2.63 20.11 -14.00
C ALA A 155 1.10 19.95 -13.99
N THR A 156 0.42 20.77 -13.21
CA THR A 156 -1.05 20.86 -13.21
C THR A 156 -1.57 21.58 -14.45
N GLN A 157 -2.88 21.59 -14.67
CA GLN A 157 -3.48 22.34 -15.76
C GLN A 157 -3.13 23.84 -15.67
N GLU A 158 -3.19 24.41 -14.47
CA GLU A 158 -2.88 25.81 -14.21
C GLU A 158 -1.42 26.13 -14.53
N ASP A 159 -0.49 25.24 -14.15
CA ASP A 159 0.94 25.38 -14.48
C ASP A 159 1.17 25.35 -15.99
N LEU A 160 0.49 24.46 -16.71
CA LEU A 160 0.58 24.36 -18.17
C LEU A 160 0.02 25.61 -18.86
N GLU A 161 -1.03 26.21 -18.31
CA GLU A 161 -1.62 27.45 -18.83
C GLU A 161 -0.73 28.68 -18.64
N THR A 162 0.29 28.62 -17.77
CA THR A 162 1.31 29.69 -17.68
C THR A 162 2.22 29.75 -18.91
N LEU A 163 2.26 28.68 -19.70
CA LEU A 163 3.10 28.58 -20.88
C LEU A 163 2.55 29.42 -22.04
N THR A 164 3.45 30.17 -22.70
CA THR A 164 3.05 31.09 -23.77
C THR A 164 2.39 30.35 -24.94
N GLY A 165 1.11 30.61 -25.16
CA GLY A 165 0.34 30.01 -26.25
C GLY A 165 -0.27 28.64 -25.92
N ILE A 166 -0.22 28.23 -24.65
CA ILE A 166 -1.05 27.18 -24.07
C ILE A 166 -2.23 27.85 -23.34
N GLY A 167 -3.42 27.30 -23.56
CA GLY A 167 -4.64 27.66 -22.84
C GLY A 167 -5.40 26.39 -22.49
N PRO A 168 -6.59 26.49 -21.89
CA PRO A 168 -7.28 25.35 -21.28
C PRO A 168 -7.42 24.13 -22.18
N SER A 169 -7.78 24.35 -23.46
CA SER A 169 -7.92 23.26 -24.42
C SER A 169 -6.61 22.50 -24.68
N LYS A 170 -5.48 23.21 -24.80
CA LYS A 170 -4.18 22.56 -25.05
C LYS A 170 -3.60 21.96 -23.78
N ALA A 171 -3.79 22.61 -22.64
CA ALA A 171 -3.40 22.05 -21.34
C ALA A 171 -4.10 20.71 -21.11
N ASN A 172 -5.41 20.63 -21.38
CA ASN A 172 -6.16 19.39 -21.31
C ASN A 172 -5.63 18.32 -22.27
N SER A 173 -5.28 18.67 -23.51
CA SER A 173 -4.69 17.70 -24.44
C SER A 173 -3.34 17.16 -23.96
N ILE A 174 -2.54 17.96 -23.25
CA ILE A 174 -1.28 17.50 -22.64
C ILE A 174 -1.58 16.51 -21.50
N LEU A 175 -2.56 16.80 -20.65
CA LEU A 175 -2.96 15.90 -19.55
C LEU A 175 -3.53 14.59 -20.09
N GLU A 176 -4.41 14.65 -21.09
CA GLU A 176 -4.98 13.48 -21.75
C GLU A 176 -3.92 12.60 -22.40
N TYR A 177 -2.88 13.21 -22.99
CA TYR A 177 -1.73 12.47 -23.52
C TYR A 177 -1.01 11.67 -22.43
N ARG A 178 -0.84 12.23 -21.22
CA ARG A 178 -0.24 11.52 -20.08
C ARG A 178 -1.04 10.31 -19.66
N GLU A 179 -2.36 10.41 -19.71
CA GLU A 179 -3.28 9.35 -19.30
C GLU A 179 -3.36 8.24 -20.35
N THR A 180 -3.34 8.60 -21.63
CA THR A 180 -3.58 7.66 -22.74
C THR A 180 -2.31 7.01 -23.29
N VAL A 181 -1.22 7.77 -23.39
CA VAL A 181 0.06 7.29 -23.92
C VAL A 181 1.05 6.98 -22.80
N GLY A 182 0.97 7.72 -21.70
CA GLY A 182 1.87 7.61 -20.56
C GLY A 182 2.76 8.85 -20.39
N LYS A 183 3.73 8.76 -19.48
CA LYS A 183 4.67 9.85 -19.19
C LYS A 183 5.48 10.23 -20.44
N PHE A 184 5.74 11.52 -20.61
CA PHE A 184 6.68 12.03 -21.60
C PHE A 184 8.09 11.54 -21.25
N MET A 185 8.80 10.99 -22.23
CA MET A 185 10.19 10.54 -22.08
C MET A 185 11.18 11.61 -22.55
N GLU A 186 10.75 12.44 -23.50
CA GLU A 186 11.52 13.54 -24.06
C GLU A 186 10.59 14.73 -24.34
N VAL A 187 11.17 15.93 -24.37
CA VAL A 187 10.42 17.18 -24.57
C VAL A 187 9.74 17.18 -25.96
N ASP A 188 10.38 16.58 -26.97
CA ASP A 188 9.90 16.53 -28.36
C ASP A 188 8.59 15.75 -28.53
N GLU A 189 8.25 14.84 -27.59
CA GLU A 189 6.98 14.13 -27.60
C GLU A 189 5.77 15.03 -27.42
N LEU A 190 5.97 16.27 -26.93
CA LEU A 190 4.93 17.27 -26.88
C LEU A 190 4.32 17.58 -28.26
N LYS A 191 5.06 17.35 -29.36
CA LYS A 191 4.54 17.49 -30.74
C LYS A 191 3.52 16.42 -31.13
N LYS A 192 3.47 15.31 -30.40
CA LYS A 192 2.48 14.23 -30.59
C LYS A 192 1.12 14.60 -29.97
N VAL A 193 1.07 15.66 -29.17
CA VAL A 193 -0.16 16.14 -28.52
C VAL A 193 -1.03 16.91 -29.51
N THR A 194 -2.31 16.55 -29.54
CA THR A 194 -3.31 17.23 -30.36
C THR A 194 -3.34 18.73 -30.09
N GLY A 195 -3.18 19.54 -31.14
CA GLY A 195 -3.19 21.01 -31.03
C GLY A 195 -1.82 21.65 -30.70
N ILE A 196 -0.76 20.86 -30.57
CA ILE A 196 0.62 21.36 -30.44
C ILE A 196 1.43 20.99 -31.70
N GLY A 197 1.55 21.94 -32.61
CA GLY A 197 2.45 21.82 -33.77
C GLY A 197 3.83 22.43 -33.53
N ASP A 198 4.75 22.26 -34.49
CA ASP A 198 6.15 22.71 -34.40
C ASP A 198 6.30 24.18 -33.95
N LYS A 199 5.50 25.09 -34.52
CA LYS A 199 5.53 26.52 -34.14
C LYS A 199 5.15 26.79 -32.69
N THR A 200 4.26 25.97 -32.12
CA THR A 200 3.91 26.10 -30.70
C THR A 200 5.01 25.50 -29.84
N PHE A 201 5.49 24.31 -30.21
CA PHE A 201 6.61 23.66 -29.55
C PHE A 201 7.88 24.53 -29.48
N GLU A 202 8.28 25.18 -30.58
CA GLU A 202 9.46 26.06 -30.63
C GLU A 202 9.39 27.23 -29.65
N ARG A 203 8.18 27.70 -29.32
CA ARG A 203 7.98 28.78 -28.33
C ARG A 203 8.00 28.27 -26.89
N LEU A 204 7.88 26.96 -26.70
CA LEU A 204 7.74 26.31 -25.40
C LEU A 204 8.99 25.57 -24.96
N ARG A 205 9.83 25.09 -25.90
CA ARG A 205 11.00 24.24 -25.63
C ARG A 205 11.91 24.73 -24.51
N ASP A 206 12.10 26.04 -24.39
CA ASP A 206 13.00 26.63 -23.39
C ASP A 206 12.31 26.85 -22.03
N SER A 207 10.99 26.64 -21.95
CA SER A 207 10.15 26.82 -20.76
C SER A 207 9.58 25.51 -20.21
N ILE A 208 9.93 24.37 -20.79
CA ILE A 208 9.39 23.04 -20.44
C ILE A 208 10.50 22.04 -20.19
N SER A 209 10.26 21.07 -19.32
CA SER A 209 11.20 19.98 -19.02
C SER A 209 10.49 18.64 -18.87
N VAL A 210 11.27 17.56 -18.95
CA VAL A 210 10.82 16.20 -18.65
C VAL A 210 11.74 15.65 -17.57
N LYS A 211 11.16 15.17 -16.47
CA LYS A 211 11.83 14.47 -15.37
C LYS A 211 10.97 13.30 -14.92
#